data_AF-A0A351C2B7-F1
#
_entry.id   AF-A0A351C2B7-F1
#
_cell.length_a   1.000
_cell.length_b   1.000
_cell.length_c   1.000
_cell.angle_alpha   90.00
_cell.angle_beta   90.00
_cell.angle_gamma   90.00
#
_symmetry.space_group_name_H-M   'P 1'
#
loop_
_entity.id
_entity.type
_entity.pdbx_description
1 polymer ?
#
loop_
_entity_poly.entity_id
_entity_poly.type
_entity_poly.pdbx_seq_one_letter_code
_entity_poly.pdbx_strand_id
1 'polypeptide(L)'
;MVKIISLKYFILFIFLSFFNSVQSYSQSSKPVSKNEMKEKAFSFWKGTKTKMTFLEFASHCAPIFWFSPDEPELKLASGKNIKIPSHFPFDEHCDSPVVYYQITEILTRNKNSGSAIKKNFMHPDSSVMDLSKISAVNIDYNHYYKFEAGLGGHNHDTEQAKFKILIRKLKENDTAKYQLVFIEATGKAHALSWYDNIYSIDTTTFETKLPMHILVEEGKHASCTDMNGDGYYSPGYDVNNRVNDAWGIRDVIRTGTLFSSSFESYMQKIRKPEHRVFPPLPEDSPIRKYYIENGEYAGKNAVYRLRPMPKPEKAGSDLVLKKDMEGYSQKTWPIVKEESYSFLDFFESEQVIKSFAFSYRNDNGISGISLAFPLLIVKNVEMPIIGGWLVNRIYAQDVYFRDQGFSFLYTNSASGFMDSYISAGVEFNRSEEKDSLQNAKLITETDFAMELGLKFRANIKYSPLKFLSVISDFWGVRIGIKNTGFTSISRLNYIFEVGAGVW
;
A
#
# COMPACT_ATOMS: atom_id res chain seq x y z
N MET A 1 -46.05 -9.10 -6.05
CA MET A 1 -45.34 -7.93 -6.62
C MET A 1 -44.73 -6.97 -5.57
N VAL A 2 -44.98 -7.16 -4.27
CA VAL A 2 -44.46 -6.30 -3.17
C VAL A 2 -43.05 -6.70 -2.68
N LYS A 3 -42.49 -7.85 -3.10
CA LYS A 3 -41.25 -8.43 -2.51
C LYS A 3 -39.91 -8.03 -3.16
N ILE A 4 -39.89 -7.44 -4.37
CA ILE A 4 -38.65 -6.98 -5.04
C ILE A 4 -38.26 -5.55 -4.62
N ILE A 5 -39.21 -4.82 -4.03
CA ILE A 5 -39.04 -3.44 -3.56
C ILE A 5 -38.10 -3.42 -2.33
N SER A 6 -38.16 -4.38 -1.42
CA SER A 6 -37.32 -4.37 -0.20
C SER A 6 -35.80 -4.42 -0.47
N LEU A 7 -35.34 -5.26 -1.40
CA LEU A 7 -33.90 -5.40 -1.68
C LEU A 7 -33.32 -4.19 -2.43
N LYS A 8 -34.09 -3.62 -3.37
CA LYS A 8 -33.69 -2.37 -4.05
C LYS A 8 -33.56 -1.22 -3.07
N TYR A 9 -34.47 -1.11 -2.10
CA TYR A 9 -34.43 -0.02 -1.13
C TYR A 9 -33.38 -0.26 -0.05
N PHE A 10 -33.05 -1.50 0.28
CA PHE A 10 -31.92 -1.82 1.17
C PHE A 10 -30.57 -1.51 0.51
N ILE A 11 -30.37 -1.89 -0.76
CA ILE A 11 -29.18 -1.51 -1.53
C ILE A 11 -29.11 0.00 -1.72
N LEU A 12 -30.24 0.66 -2.04
CA LEU A 12 -30.32 2.11 -2.17
C LEU A 12 -30.06 2.82 -0.84
N PHE A 13 -30.50 2.25 0.29
CA PHE A 13 -30.25 2.76 1.63
C PHE A 13 -28.78 2.62 2.01
N ILE A 14 -28.13 1.47 1.75
CA ILE A 14 -26.68 1.33 1.90
C ILE A 14 -25.93 2.34 1.02
N PHE A 15 -26.35 2.52 -0.24
CA PHE A 15 -25.76 3.51 -1.14
C PHE A 15 -25.99 4.96 -0.67
N LEU A 16 -27.18 5.31 -0.18
CA LEU A 16 -27.50 6.66 0.32
C LEU A 16 -26.81 6.96 1.66
N SER A 17 -26.73 5.98 2.56
CA SER A 17 -25.96 6.09 3.80
C SER A 17 -24.46 6.18 3.53
N PHE A 18 -23.96 5.45 2.52
CA PHE A 18 -22.58 5.58 2.03
C PHE A 18 -22.32 6.99 1.49
N PHE A 19 -23.15 7.50 0.58
CA PHE A 19 -23.01 8.85 0.03
C PHE A 19 -23.12 9.96 1.10
N ASN A 20 -24.08 9.85 2.02
CA ASN A 20 -24.23 10.82 3.11
C ASN A 20 -23.07 10.77 4.12
N SER A 21 -22.50 9.59 4.39
CA SER A 21 -21.34 9.45 5.28
C SER A 21 -20.06 10.04 4.66
N VAL A 22 -19.85 9.85 3.36
CA VAL A 22 -18.75 10.47 2.60
C VAL A 22 -18.91 11.99 2.57
N GLN A 23 -20.13 12.48 2.40
CA GLN A 23 -20.43 13.92 2.38
C GLN A 23 -20.30 14.58 3.77
N SER A 24 -20.52 13.81 4.86
CA SER A 24 -20.40 14.29 6.25
C SER A 24 -18.96 14.21 6.77
N TYR A 25 -18.15 13.25 6.29
CA TYR A 25 -16.74 13.12 6.66
C TYR A 25 -15.87 14.28 6.14
N SER A 26 -16.28 14.89 5.02
CA SER A 26 -15.71 16.13 4.45
C SER A 26 -15.64 17.31 5.44
N GLN A 27 -16.37 17.27 6.57
CA GLN A 27 -16.42 18.38 7.52
C GLN A 27 -15.71 18.16 8.86
N SER A 28 -15.09 17.00 9.15
CA SER A 28 -14.63 16.71 10.54
C SER A 28 -13.14 16.46 10.79
N SER A 29 -12.27 16.35 9.77
CA SER A 29 -10.82 16.33 10.02
C SER A 29 -10.29 17.77 10.13
N LYS A 30 -10.31 18.33 11.34
CA LYS A 30 -9.56 19.57 11.61
C LYS A 30 -8.08 19.32 11.27
N PRO A 31 -7.47 20.10 10.36
CA PRO A 31 -6.05 19.99 10.10
C PRO A 31 -5.29 20.30 11.40
N VAL A 32 -4.32 19.44 11.71
CA VAL A 32 -3.37 19.59 12.82
C VAL A 32 -2.93 21.05 12.93
N SER A 33 -3.09 21.63 14.11
CA SER A 33 -2.74 23.03 14.37
C SER A 33 -1.22 23.22 14.26
N LYS A 34 -0.85 24.34 13.65
CA LYS A 34 0.23 24.40 12.66
C LYS A 34 1.59 24.90 13.18
N ASN A 35 1.77 25.19 14.47
CA ASN A 35 2.67 26.31 14.77
C ASN A 35 3.88 26.15 15.68
N GLU A 36 4.22 25.02 16.31
CA GLU A 36 5.40 25.09 17.20
C GLU A 36 6.25 23.84 17.44
N MET A 37 6.09 22.78 16.64
CA MET A 37 7.05 21.67 16.65
C MET A 37 7.32 21.14 15.23
N LYS A 38 8.57 20.73 14.95
CA LYS A 38 8.96 19.73 13.93
C LYS A 38 9.10 20.09 12.43
N GLU A 39 9.23 21.34 12.01
CA GLU A 39 9.32 21.68 10.56
C GLU A 39 10.55 21.14 9.80
N LYS A 40 11.62 20.69 10.48
CA LYS A 40 12.87 20.23 9.84
C LYS A 40 12.95 18.73 9.55
N ALA A 41 12.30 17.88 10.35
CA ALA A 41 12.59 16.44 10.34
C ALA A 41 12.22 15.73 9.02
N PHE A 42 11.20 16.26 8.31
CA PHE A 42 10.62 15.60 7.14
C PHE A 42 10.81 16.38 5.83
N SER A 43 11.73 17.35 5.83
CA SER A 43 11.93 18.25 4.70
C SER A 43 13.13 17.83 3.86
N PHE A 44 12.91 17.52 2.59
CA PHE A 44 14.00 17.27 1.63
C PHE A 44 14.76 18.55 1.26
N TRP A 45 14.01 19.62 1.04
CA TRP A 45 14.57 20.89 0.57
C TRP A 45 13.68 22.07 0.96
N LYS A 46 14.28 23.26 1.09
CA LYS A 46 13.59 24.53 1.31
C LYS A 46 14.34 25.67 0.60
N GLY A 47 13.66 26.44 -0.24
CA GLY A 47 14.28 27.55 -0.95
C GLY A 47 13.28 28.44 -1.69
N THR A 48 13.79 29.45 -2.41
CA THR A 48 12.97 30.44 -3.14
C THR A 48 12.75 30.07 -4.61
N LYS A 49 13.48 29.08 -5.13
CA LYS A 49 13.37 28.60 -6.51
C LYS A 49 11.95 28.08 -6.75
N THR A 50 11.23 28.68 -7.70
CA THR A 50 9.86 28.28 -8.08
C THR A 50 9.84 27.17 -9.12
N LYS A 51 10.92 27.03 -9.90
CA LYS A 51 11.01 26.06 -11.00
C LYS A 51 12.11 25.06 -10.72
N MET A 52 11.82 23.78 -10.85
CA MET A 52 12.81 22.71 -10.77
C MET A 52 12.71 21.83 -12.01
N THR A 53 13.84 21.31 -12.48
CA THR A 53 13.79 20.21 -13.43
C THR A 53 13.29 18.95 -12.71
N PHE A 54 12.79 17.99 -13.47
CA PHE A 54 12.36 16.71 -12.93
C PHE A 54 13.53 15.96 -12.30
N LEU A 55 14.72 16.06 -12.91
CA LEU A 55 15.95 15.47 -12.34
C LEU A 55 16.34 16.13 -11.03
N GLU A 56 16.31 17.46 -10.94
CA GLU A 56 16.60 18.19 -9.69
C GLU A 56 15.63 17.77 -8.58
N PHE A 57 14.33 17.77 -8.86
CA PHE A 57 13.30 17.35 -7.91
C PHE A 57 13.50 15.91 -7.46
N ALA A 58 13.72 15.00 -8.41
CA ALA A 58 13.95 13.59 -8.14
C ALA A 58 15.21 13.37 -7.32
N SER A 59 16.29 14.12 -7.56
CA SER A 59 17.55 14.00 -6.83
C SER A 59 17.43 14.43 -5.37
N HIS A 60 16.62 15.45 -5.07
CA HIS A 60 16.36 15.85 -3.68
C HIS A 60 15.60 14.80 -2.87
N CYS A 61 14.68 14.08 -3.50
CA CYS A 61 13.79 13.13 -2.83
C CYS A 61 14.29 11.68 -2.88
N ALA A 62 15.45 11.44 -3.51
CA ALA A 62 15.88 10.10 -3.85
C ALA A 62 16.35 9.30 -2.61
N PRO A 63 15.99 8.01 -2.49
CA PRO A 63 16.29 7.22 -1.31
C PRO A 63 17.73 6.72 -1.25
N ILE A 64 18.14 6.21 -0.09
CA ILE A 64 19.32 5.34 0.06
C ILE A 64 18.84 3.89 -0.08
N PHE A 65 19.48 3.10 -0.93
CA PHE A 65 19.23 1.66 -1.02
C PHE A 65 20.22 0.89 -0.15
N TRP A 66 19.72 -0.08 0.62
CA TRP A 66 20.51 -0.84 1.58
C TRP A 66 20.34 -2.35 1.38
N PHE A 67 21.36 -2.96 0.79
CA PHE A 67 21.33 -4.35 0.34
C PHE A 67 21.63 -5.34 1.47
N SER A 68 21.00 -6.52 1.38
CA SER A 68 21.41 -7.68 2.17
C SER A 68 22.90 -7.97 1.97
N PRO A 69 23.65 -8.34 3.02
CA PRO A 69 25.05 -8.72 2.88
C PRO A 69 25.29 -9.91 1.95
N ASP A 70 24.30 -10.78 1.74
CA ASP A 70 24.43 -11.94 0.87
C ASP A 70 23.62 -11.80 -0.43
N GLU A 71 23.26 -10.56 -0.81
CA GLU A 71 22.64 -10.26 -2.10
C GLU A 71 23.46 -10.88 -3.24
N PRO A 72 22.92 -11.85 -4.02
CA PRO A 72 23.69 -12.55 -5.05
C PRO A 72 24.38 -11.64 -6.06
N GLU A 73 23.75 -10.53 -6.46
CA GLU A 73 24.37 -9.59 -7.40
C GLU A 73 25.43 -8.68 -6.77
N LEU A 74 25.48 -8.58 -5.44
CA LEU A 74 26.50 -7.83 -4.73
C LEU A 74 27.89 -8.47 -4.91
N LYS A 75 27.97 -9.80 -5.04
CA LYS A 75 29.23 -10.55 -5.29
C LYS A 75 30.37 -10.18 -4.33
N LEU A 76 30.05 -9.99 -3.05
CA LEU A 76 30.99 -9.53 -2.00
C LEU A 76 31.52 -8.11 -2.20
N ALA A 77 30.99 -7.35 -3.16
CA ALA A 77 31.36 -5.94 -3.35
C ALA A 77 30.81 -5.09 -2.20
N SER A 78 31.60 -4.13 -1.74
CA SER A 78 31.19 -3.20 -0.69
C SER A 78 31.67 -1.78 -0.99
N GLY A 79 31.07 -0.81 -0.34
CA GLY A 79 31.40 0.59 -0.47
C GLY A 79 31.27 1.10 -1.90
N LYS A 80 32.31 1.79 -2.38
CA LYS A 80 32.39 2.33 -3.75
C LYS A 80 32.38 1.27 -4.86
N ASN A 81 32.62 0.00 -4.54
CA ASN A 81 32.69 -1.08 -5.53
C ASN A 81 31.31 -1.66 -5.90
N ILE A 82 30.26 -1.30 -5.19
CA ILE A 82 28.90 -1.78 -5.47
C ILE A 82 28.44 -1.22 -6.83
N LYS A 83 27.87 -2.09 -7.66
CA LYS A 83 27.37 -1.77 -9.02
C LYS A 83 25.88 -2.06 -9.20
N ILE A 84 25.18 -2.42 -8.13
CA ILE A 84 23.74 -2.65 -8.11
C ILE A 84 23.00 -1.51 -7.41
N PRO A 85 21.78 -1.13 -7.84
CA PRO A 85 21.04 -1.71 -8.96
C PRO A 85 21.72 -1.45 -10.31
N SER A 86 21.52 -2.37 -11.26
CA SER A 86 22.14 -2.33 -12.59
C SER A 86 21.42 -1.34 -13.51
N HIS A 87 22.08 -0.93 -14.58
CA HIS A 87 21.41 -0.27 -15.70
C HIS A 87 20.68 -1.31 -16.58
N PHE A 88 19.62 -0.87 -17.28
CA PHE A 88 18.95 -1.72 -18.27
C PHE A 88 19.92 -2.15 -19.40
N PRO A 89 19.72 -3.32 -20.03
CA PRO A 89 20.65 -3.84 -21.05
C PRO A 89 20.83 -2.95 -22.29
N PHE A 90 19.81 -2.18 -22.67
CA PHE A 90 19.85 -1.26 -23.83
C PHE A 90 20.42 0.13 -23.48
N ASP A 91 20.62 0.40 -22.20
CA ASP A 91 21.06 1.69 -21.70
C ASP A 91 22.59 1.78 -21.75
N GLU A 92 23.13 3.00 -21.85
CA GLU A 92 24.58 3.21 -21.85
C GLU A 92 25.21 2.62 -20.59
N HIS A 93 26.26 1.82 -20.81
CA HIS A 93 27.00 1.15 -19.76
C HIS A 93 27.49 2.13 -18.71
N CYS A 94 27.44 1.71 -17.45
CA CYS A 94 27.74 2.56 -16.32
C CYS A 94 28.48 1.78 -15.25
N ASP A 95 29.67 2.26 -14.88
CA ASP A 95 30.46 1.74 -13.76
C ASP A 95 29.94 2.23 -12.39
N SER A 96 28.69 2.63 -12.30
CA SER A 96 28.06 3.00 -11.04
C SER A 96 26.65 2.42 -11.04
N PRO A 97 26.08 2.17 -9.85
CA PRO A 97 24.68 1.79 -9.75
C PRO A 97 23.78 2.78 -10.48
N VAL A 98 22.65 2.31 -10.98
CA VAL A 98 21.67 3.14 -11.69
C VAL A 98 20.30 2.95 -11.08
N VAL A 99 19.65 4.05 -10.77
CA VAL A 99 18.27 4.10 -10.31
C VAL A 99 17.48 4.93 -11.31
N TYR A 100 16.33 4.42 -11.70
CA TYR A 100 15.44 5.09 -12.63
C TYR A 100 14.34 5.81 -11.87
N TYR A 101 13.94 7.01 -12.27
CA TYR A 101 12.82 7.72 -11.66
C TYR A 101 11.70 7.99 -12.66
N GLN A 102 10.48 8.06 -12.14
CA GLN A 102 9.30 8.45 -12.89
C GLN A 102 8.37 9.29 -12.01
N ILE A 103 8.12 10.55 -12.39
CA ILE A 103 7.08 11.36 -11.74
C ILE A 103 5.71 10.91 -12.25
N THR A 104 4.97 10.16 -11.45
CA THR A 104 3.76 9.48 -11.91
C THR A 104 2.54 10.39 -11.89
N GLU A 105 2.42 11.20 -10.85
CA GLU A 105 1.26 12.06 -10.64
C GLU A 105 1.66 13.42 -10.08
N ILE A 106 0.99 14.47 -10.55
CA ILE A 106 1.15 15.84 -10.09
C ILE A 106 -0.22 16.42 -9.73
N LEU A 107 -0.35 16.87 -8.50
CA LEU A 107 -1.55 17.55 -8.01
C LEU A 107 -1.35 19.07 -8.08
N THR A 108 -2.25 19.78 -8.74
CA THR A 108 -2.14 21.23 -8.97
C THR A 108 -3.06 22.06 -8.07
N ARG A 109 -2.56 23.20 -7.57
CA ARG A 109 -3.24 24.10 -6.61
C ARG A 109 -4.45 24.85 -7.17
N ASN A 110 -4.46 25.18 -8.47
CA ASN A 110 -5.45 26.08 -9.05
C ASN A 110 -5.68 25.84 -10.54
N LYS A 111 -6.95 25.68 -10.92
CA LYS A 111 -7.44 25.44 -12.28
C LYS A 111 -7.03 26.50 -13.31
N ASN A 112 -6.86 27.75 -12.88
CA ASN A 112 -6.63 28.89 -13.75
C ASN A 112 -5.17 29.37 -13.83
N SER A 113 -4.22 28.63 -13.26
CA SER A 113 -2.84 29.11 -13.10
C SER A 113 -1.91 28.82 -14.30
N GLY A 114 -2.44 28.37 -15.43
CA GLY A 114 -1.65 27.95 -16.61
C GLY A 114 -0.91 26.63 -16.36
N SER A 115 -0.08 26.19 -17.32
CA SER A 115 0.59 24.88 -17.19
C SER A 115 1.53 24.84 -15.96
N ALA A 116 1.34 23.84 -15.11
CA ALA A 116 2.21 23.53 -13.96
C ALA A 116 3.52 22.85 -14.38
N ILE A 117 3.56 22.32 -15.60
CA ILE A 117 4.70 21.59 -16.15
C ILE A 117 5.01 22.01 -17.57
N LYS A 118 6.30 22.03 -17.91
CA LYS A 118 6.79 22.11 -19.28
C LYS A 118 7.47 20.77 -19.59
N LYS A 119 6.72 19.86 -20.24
CA LYS A 119 7.23 18.53 -20.61
C LYS A 119 8.26 18.66 -21.73
N ASN A 120 9.35 17.91 -21.62
CA ASN A 120 10.27 17.66 -22.71
C ASN A 120 10.26 16.15 -22.99
N PHE A 121 9.61 15.74 -24.08
CA PHE A 121 9.43 14.33 -24.41
C PHE A 121 10.70 13.65 -24.90
N MET A 122 11.65 14.43 -25.45
CA MET A 122 12.94 13.92 -25.92
C MET A 122 13.94 13.77 -24.77
N HIS A 123 13.88 14.69 -23.81
CA HIS A 123 14.72 14.72 -22.61
C HIS A 123 13.83 14.87 -21.38
N PRO A 124 13.22 13.76 -20.90
CA PRO A 124 12.28 13.79 -19.77
C PRO A 124 12.88 14.41 -18.50
N ASP A 125 14.18 14.24 -18.30
CA ASP A 125 14.99 14.83 -17.23
C ASP A 125 14.99 16.36 -17.23
N SER A 126 14.94 16.95 -18.43
CA SER A 126 14.88 18.38 -18.68
C SER A 126 13.46 18.96 -18.61
N SER A 127 12.45 18.13 -18.32
CA SER A 127 11.10 18.62 -18.03
C SER A 127 11.12 19.49 -16.78
N VAL A 128 10.36 20.59 -16.79
CA VAL A 128 10.36 21.57 -15.69
C VAL A 128 9.01 21.58 -15.01
N MET A 129 9.01 21.57 -13.68
CA MET A 129 7.83 21.79 -12.84
C MET A 129 7.87 23.16 -12.17
N ASP A 130 6.70 23.79 -12.04
CA ASP A 130 6.51 25.03 -11.30
C ASP A 130 5.91 24.75 -9.92
N LEU A 131 6.78 24.73 -8.90
CA LEU A 131 6.43 24.49 -7.50
C LEU A 131 5.39 25.48 -6.97
N SER A 132 5.21 26.65 -7.58
CA SER A 132 4.17 27.61 -7.17
C SER A 132 2.75 27.13 -7.48
N LYS A 133 2.61 26.21 -8.44
CA LYS A 133 1.32 25.70 -8.93
C LYS A 133 1.02 24.26 -8.50
N ILE A 134 1.99 23.56 -7.89
CA ILE A 134 1.87 22.14 -7.55
C ILE A 134 1.74 21.96 -6.05
N SER A 135 0.71 21.24 -5.60
CA SER A 135 0.44 20.89 -4.20
C SER A 135 1.19 19.65 -3.77
N ALA A 136 1.22 18.61 -4.61
CA ALA A 136 1.85 17.33 -4.30
C ALA A 136 2.35 16.61 -5.56
N VAL A 137 3.28 15.69 -5.38
CA VAL A 137 3.90 14.89 -6.44
C VAL A 137 4.05 13.44 -5.96
N ASN A 138 3.65 12.49 -6.80
CA ASN A 138 4.06 11.09 -6.68
C ASN A 138 5.26 10.84 -7.57
N ILE A 139 6.29 10.21 -7.02
CA ILE A 139 7.49 9.83 -7.73
C ILE A 139 7.86 8.39 -7.40
N ASP A 140 8.17 7.63 -8.43
CA ASP A 140 8.57 6.24 -8.35
C ASP A 140 10.07 6.15 -8.64
N TYR A 141 10.81 5.39 -7.82
CA TYR A 141 12.21 5.02 -8.03
C TYR A 141 12.26 3.53 -8.35
N ASN A 142 12.53 3.23 -9.61
CA ASN A 142 12.66 1.88 -10.13
C ASN A 142 14.13 1.46 -10.12
N HIS A 143 14.40 0.24 -9.69
CA HIS A 143 15.73 -0.32 -9.56
C HIS A 143 15.76 -1.69 -10.24
N TYR A 144 16.71 -1.87 -11.16
CA TYR A 144 16.76 -3.03 -12.05
C TYR A 144 17.89 -3.97 -11.64
N TYR A 145 17.57 -5.26 -11.61
CA TYR A 145 18.46 -6.38 -11.38
C TYR A 145 18.45 -7.29 -12.61
N LYS A 146 19.59 -7.91 -12.87
CA LYS A 146 19.76 -8.79 -14.03
C LYS A 146 18.98 -10.07 -13.85
N PHE A 147 18.79 -10.52 -12.62
CA PHE A 147 17.99 -11.68 -12.28
C PHE A 147 17.47 -11.61 -10.85
N GLU A 148 16.41 -12.34 -10.56
CA GLU A 148 16.03 -12.68 -9.19
C GLU A 148 16.41 -14.12 -8.83
N ALA A 149 16.76 -14.36 -7.57
CA ALA A 149 17.14 -15.65 -7.01
C ALA A 149 16.17 -16.12 -5.94
N GLY A 150 15.85 -17.42 -5.93
CA GLY A 150 14.92 -18.04 -5.00
C GLY A 150 13.75 -18.70 -5.72
N LEU A 151 12.63 -18.89 -4.99
CA LEU A 151 11.43 -19.50 -5.57
C LEU A 151 10.84 -18.61 -6.68
N GLY A 152 10.67 -19.20 -7.87
CA GLY A 152 10.10 -18.52 -9.03
C GLY A 152 11.07 -17.66 -9.84
N GLY A 153 12.38 -17.76 -9.56
CA GLY A 153 13.44 -16.95 -10.17
C GLY A 153 13.37 -16.80 -11.69
N HIS A 154 13.62 -15.59 -12.18
CA HIS A 154 13.69 -15.24 -13.59
C HIS A 154 14.79 -14.21 -13.89
N ASN A 155 15.13 -14.07 -15.17
CA ASN A 155 15.95 -12.97 -15.65
C ASN A 155 15.11 -11.70 -15.71
N HIS A 156 15.77 -10.55 -15.58
CA HIS A 156 15.16 -9.22 -15.51
C HIS A 156 14.21 -9.10 -14.34
N ASP A 157 14.63 -8.34 -13.34
CA ASP A 157 13.82 -8.05 -12.19
C ASP A 157 13.88 -6.55 -11.92
N THR A 158 12.81 -5.85 -12.27
CA THR A 158 12.67 -4.44 -11.89
C THR A 158 11.84 -4.39 -10.63
N GLU A 159 12.30 -3.62 -9.66
CA GLU A 159 11.59 -3.37 -8.41
C GLU A 159 11.39 -1.86 -8.21
N GLN A 160 10.53 -1.50 -7.27
CA GLN A 160 10.05 -0.11 -7.18
C GLN A 160 9.84 0.37 -5.73
N ALA A 161 10.29 1.60 -5.47
CA ALA A 161 9.95 2.36 -4.28
C ALA A 161 9.18 3.64 -4.68
N LYS A 162 8.00 3.87 -4.10
CA LYS A 162 7.16 5.04 -4.40
C LYS A 162 7.18 6.05 -3.27
N PHE A 163 7.16 7.33 -3.62
CA PHE A 163 7.24 8.44 -2.67
C PHE A 163 6.12 9.43 -2.94
N LYS A 164 5.42 9.83 -1.88
CA LYS A 164 4.46 10.96 -1.90
C LYS A 164 5.13 12.19 -1.29
N ILE A 165 5.23 13.24 -2.08
CA ILE A 165 5.89 14.50 -1.69
C ILE A 165 4.87 15.62 -1.68
N LEU A 166 4.73 16.30 -0.54
CA LEU A 166 3.95 17.52 -0.43
C LEU A 166 4.84 18.73 -0.72
N ILE A 167 4.34 19.65 -1.52
CA ILE A 167 4.99 20.94 -1.77
C ILE A 167 4.25 21.99 -0.95
N ARG A 168 4.93 22.57 0.03
CA ARG A 168 4.38 23.64 0.88
C ARG A 168 4.89 24.99 0.42
N LYS A 169 3.97 25.93 0.18
CA LYS A 169 4.29 27.35 -0.02
C LYS A 169 4.31 28.04 1.34
N LEU A 170 5.43 28.65 1.66
CA LEU A 170 5.68 29.42 2.88
C LEU A 170 5.82 30.91 2.51
N LYS A 171 5.37 31.80 3.38
CA LYS A 171 5.63 33.24 3.28
C LYS A 171 6.54 33.63 4.42
N GLU A 172 7.79 34.00 4.11
CA GLU A 172 8.77 34.47 5.10
C GLU A 172 9.30 35.83 4.64
N ASN A 173 9.13 36.87 5.47
CA ASN A 173 9.59 38.23 5.17
C ASN A 173 9.18 38.71 3.75
N ASP A 174 7.89 38.55 3.43
CA ASP A 174 7.29 38.82 2.11
C ASP A 174 7.86 38.05 0.91
N THR A 175 8.81 37.15 1.13
CA THR A 175 9.34 36.27 0.10
C THR A 175 8.63 34.91 0.16
N ALA A 176 8.13 34.46 -0.99
CA ALA A 176 7.60 33.11 -1.11
C ALA A 176 8.75 32.09 -1.11
N LYS A 177 8.69 31.13 -0.19
CA LYS A 177 9.57 29.95 -0.16
C LYS A 177 8.76 28.69 -0.42
N TYR A 178 9.42 27.68 -0.96
CA TYR A 178 8.86 26.38 -1.23
C TYR A 178 9.62 25.34 -0.41
N GLN A 179 8.88 24.36 0.08
CA GLN A 179 9.41 23.26 0.86
C GLN A 179 8.92 21.95 0.28
N LEU A 180 9.85 21.00 0.09
CA LEU A 180 9.55 19.63 -0.31
C LEU A 180 9.47 18.77 0.96
N VAL A 181 8.28 18.27 1.28
CA VAL A 181 7.99 17.54 2.51
C VAL A 181 7.68 16.09 2.17
N PHE A 182 8.42 15.17 2.77
CA PHE A 182 8.15 13.74 2.74
C PHE A 182 6.84 13.43 3.44
N ILE A 183 5.94 12.67 2.80
CA ILE A 183 4.68 12.24 3.40
C ILE A 183 4.61 10.72 3.54
N GLU A 184 5.02 9.99 2.51
CA GLU A 184 4.88 8.54 2.49
C GLU A 184 5.94 7.92 1.59
N ALA A 185 6.46 6.76 2.01
CA ALA A 185 7.23 5.85 1.19
C ALA A 185 6.51 4.50 1.11
N THR A 186 6.55 3.88 -0.06
CA THR A 186 6.04 2.53 -0.29
C THR A 186 7.13 1.72 -0.96
N GLY A 187 7.68 0.74 -0.25
CA GLY A 187 8.47 -0.33 -0.85
C GLY A 187 7.53 -1.37 -1.46
N LYS A 188 7.64 -1.62 -2.76
CA LYS A 188 6.83 -2.64 -3.42
C LYS A 188 7.34 -4.04 -3.09
N ALA A 189 6.41 -4.98 -2.98
CA ALA A 189 6.70 -6.39 -2.80
C ALA A 189 5.84 -7.21 -3.78
N HIS A 190 6.51 -7.94 -4.68
CA HIS A 190 5.95 -9.01 -5.52
C HIS A 190 4.59 -8.71 -6.18
N ALA A 191 4.44 -7.51 -6.74
CA ALA A 191 3.31 -7.05 -7.56
C ALA A 191 1.91 -7.01 -6.89
N LEU A 192 1.82 -7.19 -5.56
CA LEU A 192 0.56 -7.17 -4.83
C LEU A 192 0.51 -6.00 -3.86
N SER A 193 -0.38 -5.05 -4.14
CA SER A 193 -0.53 -3.81 -3.34
C SER A 193 -0.88 -4.02 -1.86
N TRP A 194 -1.26 -5.25 -1.49
CA TRP A 194 -1.60 -5.58 -0.11
C TRP A 194 -0.37 -5.92 0.74
N TYR A 195 0.70 -6.42 0.09
CA TYR A 195 1.98 -6.76 0.71
C TYR A 195 2.98 -5.60 0.69
N ASP A 196 2.59 -4.47 0.10
CA ASP A 196 3.41 -3.27 0.03
C ASP A 196 3.85 -2.82 1.45
N ASN A 197 5.14 -2.53 1.57
CA ASN A 197 5.74 -2.02 2.80
C ASN A 197 5.57 -0.50 2.84
N ILE A 198 4.56 -0.02 3.58
CA ILE A 198 4.16 1.40 3.56
C ILE A 198 4.52 2.10 4.88
N TYR A 199 5.30 3.16 4.77
CA TYR A 199 5.55 4.11 5.85
C TYR A 199 4.91 5.45 5.51
N SER A 200 3.91 5.85 6.28
CA SER A 200 3.35 7.20 6.25
C SER A 200 3.93 8.01 7.43
N ILE A 201 4.26 9.29 7.21
CA ILE A 201 4.83 10.15 8.23
C ILE A 201 4.00 10.14 9.53
N ASP A 202 4.66 9.81 10.64
CA ASP A 202 4.09 9.98 11.97
C ASP A 202 4.65 11.25 12.62
N THR A 203 3.84 12.30 12.65
CA THR A 203 4.20 13.58 13.28
C THR A 203 4.41 13.50 14.78
N THR A 204 4.04 12.41 15.44
CA THR A 204 4.32 12.20 16.87
C THR A 204 5.75 11.76 17.11
N THR A 205 6.38 11.10 16.14
CA THR A 205 7.81 10.70 16.18
C THR A 205 8.70 11.75 15.51
N PHE A 206 10.01 11.66 15.75
CA PHE A 206 11.03 12.55 15.16
C PHE A 206 12.22 11.77 14.59
N GLU A 207 12.10 10.44 14.56
CA GLU A 207 13.23 9.56 14.31
C GLU A 207 13.43 9.30 12.81
N THR A 208 12.49 9.74 11.97
CA THR A 208 12.58 9.60 10.52
C THR A 208 13.82 10.31 9.99
N LYS A 209 14.73 9.55 9.39
CA LYS A 209 15.95 10.05 8.76
C LYS A 209 15.76 10.17 7.26
N LEU A 210 16.12 11.34 6.73
CA LEU A 210 16.19 11.57 5.30
C LEU A 210 17.65 11.59 4.80
N PRO A 211 17.92 11.14 3.55
CA PRO A 211 16.95 10.55 2.63
C PRO A 211 16.44 9.21 3.18
N MET A 212 15.22 8.85 2.80
CA MET A 212 14.58 7.63 3.30
C MET A 212 15.46 6.43 2.95
N HIS A 213 15.66 5.52 3.91
CA HIS A 213 16.37 4.28 3.66
C HIS A 213 15.37 3.23 3.15
N ILE A 214 15.76 2.52 2.10
CA ILE A 214 15.02 1.42 1.51
C ILE A 214 15.88 0.17 1.64
N LEU A 215 15.43 -0.76 2.46
CA LEU A 215 16.03 -2.08 2.57
C LEU A 215 15.63 -2.90 1.34
N VAL A 216 16.60 -3.58 0.74
CA VAL A 216 16.37 -4.45 -0.42
C VAL A 216 16.54 -5.90 0.02
N GLU A 217 15.51 -6.72 -0.19
CA GLU A 217 15.49 -8.15 0.12
C GLU A 217 16.49 -8.94 -0.72
N GLU A 218 17.15 -9.91 -0.09
CA GLU A 218 18.11 -10.79 -0.75
C GLU A 218 17.49 -11.62 -1.88
N GLY A 219 18.01 -11.44 -3.09
CA GLY A 219 17.72 -12.24 -4.28
C GLY A 219 16.36 -11.99 -4.91
N LYS A 220 15.32 -11.76 -4.11
CA LYS A 220 13.95 -11.48 -4.58
C LYS A 220 13.63 -9.98 -4.64
N HIS A 221 14.49 -9.14 -4.05
CA HIS A 221 14.51 -7.68 -4.19
C HIS A 221 13.25 -6.90 -3.77
N ALA A 222 12.31 -7.53 -3.07
CA ALA A 222 11.25 -6.82 -2.38
C ALA A 222 11.83 -5.66 -1.55
N SER A 223 11.18 -4.50 -1.63
CA SER A 223 11.65 -3.27 -1.00
C SER A 223 10.89 -3.02 0.29
N CYS A 224 11.59 -2.62 1.35
CA CYS A 224 10.97 -2.19 2.59
C CYS A 224 11.56 -0.85 3.03
N THR A 225 10.74 -0.03 3.66
CA THR A 225 11.17 1.20 4.31
C THR A 225 11.99 0.88 5.56
N ASP A 226 12.94 1.76 5.88
CA ASP A 226 13.66 1.85 7.16
C ASP A 226 13.63 3.33 7.56
N MET A 227 12.78 3.66 8.53
CA MET A 227 12.49 5.05 8.84
C MET A 227 13.64 5.71 9.59
N ASN A 228 14.34 4.98 10.46
CA ASN A 228 15.39 5.54 11.31
C ASN A 228 16.80 5.31 10.74
N GLY A 229 16.93 4.56 9.64
CA GLY A 229 18.18 4.28 8.97
C GLY A 229 19.15 3.44 9.82
N ASP A 230 18.64 2.48 10.61
CA ASP A 230 19.46 1.60 11.46
C ASP A 230 19.82 0.26 10.80
N GLY A 231 19.19 -0.07 9.66
CA GLY A 231 19.46 -1.29 8.91
C GLY A 231 18.72 -2.53 9.42
N TYR A 232 17.73 -2.35 10.29
CA TYR A 232 16.80 -3.38 10.77
C TYR A 232 15.38 -3.04 10.33
N TYR A 233 14.64 -4.04 9.85
CA TYR A 233 13.21 -3.91 9.69
C TYR A 233 12.49 -4.22 11.01
N SER A 234 11.71 -3.26 11.48
CA SER A 234 10.86 -3.34 12.67
C SER A 234 9.39 -3.14 12.28
N PRO A 235 8.57 -4.20 12.26
CA PRO A 235 7.13 -4.09 11.97
C PRO A 235 6.44 -3.09 12.89
N GLY A 236 5.56 -2.25 12.34
CA GLY A 236 4.83 -1.22 13.09
C GLY A 236 5.61 0.06 13.31
N TYR A 237 6.93 0.02 13.10
CA TYR A 237 7.82 1.17 13.21
C TYR A 237 8.28 1.63 11.82
N ASP A 238 8.96 0.76 11.08
CA ASP A 238 9.43 1.06 9.73
C ASP A 238 8.33 0.96 8.67
N VAL A 239 7.28 0.21 8.97
CA VAL A 239 6.03 0.11 8.20
C VAL A 239 4.91 0.27 9.19
N ASN A 240 4.07 1.30 9.00
CA ASN A 240 3.02 1.67 9.95
C ASN A 240 1.62 1.66 9.33
N ASN A 241 1.50 1.08 8.14
CA ASN A 241 0.23 0.88 7.47
C ASN A 241 0.14 -0.59 7.04
N ARG A 242 -0.95 -1.27 7.43
CA ARG A 242 -1.19 -2.70 7.18
C ARG A 242 -0.05 -3.58 7.71
N VAL A 243 0.38 -3.31 8.94
CA VAL A 243 1.58 -3.93 9.52
C VAL A 243 1.49 -5.46 9.47
N ASN A 244 0.31 -6.00 9.76
CA ASN A 244 0.07 -7.45 9.76
C ASN A 244 0.13 -8.11 8.37
N ASP A 245 -0.04 -7.32 7.32
CA ASP A 245 0.00 -7.79 5.94
C ASP A 245 1.27 -7.36 5.20
N ALA A 246 2.08 -6.48 5.78
CA ALA A 246 3.32 -6.04 5.18
C ALA A 246 4.23 -7.24 4.89
N TRP A 247 4.87 -7.24 3.73
CA TRP A 247 5.81 -8.29 3.37
C TRP A 247 7.03 -8.33 4.30
N GLY A 248 7.51 -7.15 4.69
CA GLY A 248 8.78 -6.94 5.38
C GLY A 248 9.98 -7.15 4.45
N ILE A 249 11.04 -7.75 5.01
CA ILE A 249 12.25 -8.20 4.30
C ILE A 249 12.53 -9.65 4.68
N ARG A 250 12.49 -10.56 3.73
CA ARG A 250 12.60 -12.01 3.95
C ARG A 250 13.81 -12.56 3.20
N ASP A 251 14.99 -12.22 3.67
CA ASP A 251 16.27 -12.65 3.08
C ASP A 251 16.44 -14.18 3.01
N VAL A 252 15.67 -14.92 3.80
CA VAL A 252 15.66 -16.39 3.77
C VAL A 252 15.03 -16.98 2.51
N ILE A 253 14.20 -16.23 1.75
CA ILE A 253 13.45 -16.78 0.60
C ILE A 253 14.36 -17.27 -0.52
N ARG A 254 15.54 -16.65 -0.67
CA ARG A 254 16.56 -17.11 -1.61
C ARG A 254 16.90 -18.60 -1.42
N THR A 255 16.87 -19.09 -0.18
CA THR A 255 17.15 -20.50 0.15
C THR A 255 16.03 -21.47 -0.22
N GLY A 256 14.94 -20.98 -0.84
CA GLY A 256 13.82 -21.77 -1.32
C GLY A 256 12.76 -22.07 -0.26
N THR A 257 12.83 -21.43 0.91
CA THR A 257 11.92 -21.73 2.02
C THR A 257 11.03 -20.54 2.37
N LEU A 258 9.72 -20.69 2.15
CA LEU A 258 8.67 -19.79 2.64
C LEU A 258 8.18 -20.34 3.98
N PHE A 259 8.79 -19.90 5.08
CA PHE A 259 8.54 -20.47 6.41
C PHE A 259 7.19 -20.02 7.03
N SER A 260 6.70 -18.83 6.71
CA SER A 260 5.43 -18.32 7.25
C SER A 260 4.78 -17.27 6.35
N SER A 261 3.48 -17.07 6.56
CA SER A 261 2.70 -15.99 5.94
C SER A 261 3.06 -14.61 6.51
N SER A 262 3.32 -14.51 7.82
CA SER A 262 3.79 -13.30 8.51
C SER A 262 5.30 -13.13 8.42
N PHE A 263 5.76 -11.87 8.55
CA PHE A 263 7.17 -11.60 8.78
C PHE A 263 7.59 -12.03 10.19
N GLU A 264 8.79 -12.60 10.29
CA GLU A 264 9.44 -12.94 11.56
C GLU A 264 10.87 -12.37 11.56
N SER A 265 11.33 -11.88 12.70
CA SER A 265 12.62 -11.16 12.80
C SER A 265 13.85 -11.97 12.36
N TYR A 266 13.81 -13.31 12.45
CA TYR A 266 14.89 -14.19 11.98
C TYR A 266 14.99 -14.27 10.45
N MET A 267 13.97 -13.79 9.72
CA MET A 267 13.95 -13.82 8.26
C MET A 267 14.83 -12.76 7.62
N GLN A 268 15.16 -11.70 8.35
CA GLN A 268 16.01 -10.62 7.87
C GLN A 268 17.44 -10.78 8.36
N LYS A 269 18.38 -10.29 7.55
CA LYS A 269 19.78 -10.11 7.89
C LYS A 269 20.05 -8.64 8.18
N ILE A 270 20.91 -8.39 9.16
CA ILE A 270 21.30 -7.03 9.54
C ILE A 270 22.07 -6.40 8.37
N ARG A 271 21.65 -5.20 7.99
CA ARG A 271 22.26 -4.47 6.89
C ARG A 271 23.55 -3.79 7.34
N LYS A 272 24.62 -3.96 6.55
CA LYS A 272 25.95 -3.42 6.89
C LYS A 272 26.16 -2.04 6.27
N PRO A 273 26.66 -1.02 6.99
CA PRO A 273 26.77 0.35 6.47
C PRO A 273 27.51 0.50 5.12
N GLU A 274 28.47 -0.37 4.86
CA GLU A 274 29.23 -0.45 3.60
C GLU A 274 28.40 -0.96 2.40
N HIS A 275 27.23 -1.56 2.64
CA HIS A 275 26.30 -2.02 1.60
C HIS A 275 25.22 -1.00 1.23
N ARG A 276 25.35 0.23 1.73
CA ARG A 276 24.50 1.35 1.31
C ARG A 276 24.95 1.90 -0.04
N VAL A 277 23.97 2.22 -0.87
CA VAL A 277 24.14 2.96 -2.13
C VAL A 277 23.37 4.27 -2.03
N PHE A 278 24.12 5.36 -2.18
CA PHE A 278 23.64 6.70 -1.90
C PHE A 278 23.05 7.40 -3.13
N PRO A 279 22.05 8.27 -2.93
CA PRO A 279 21.51 9.11 -3.98
C PRO A 279 22.47 10.21 -4.42
N PRO A 280 22.38 10.72 -5.66
CA PRO A 280 23.16 11.87 -6.10
C PRO A 280 22.54 13.18 -5.57
N LEU A 281 22.57 13.39 -4.25
CA LEU A 281 21.96 14.58 -3.63
C LEU A 281 22.58 15.87 -4.18
N PRO A 282 21.79 16.87 -4.58
CA PRO A 282 22.31 18.16 -5.01
C PRO A 282 23.12 18.87 -3.92
N GLU A 283 24.07 19.73 -4.31
CA GLU A 283 24.93 20.48 -3.37
C GLU A 283 24.13 21.39 -2.41
N ASP A 284 23.01 21.94 -2.88
CA ASP A 284 22.10 22.77 -2.09
C ASP A 284 21.13 21.95 -1.23
N SER A 285 21.21 20.62 -1.25
CA SER A 285 20.42 19.76 -0.38
C SER A 285 20.89 19.90 1.07
N PRO A 286 20.04 20.36 2.01
CA PRO A 286 20.42 20.49 3.42
C PRO A 286 20.71 19.15 4.09
N ILE A 287 20.26 18.05 3.48
CA ILE A 287 20.49 16.68 3.95
C ILE A 287 21.91 16.20 3.59
N ARG A 288 22.46 16.67 2.46
CA ARG A 288 23.77 16.23 1.93
C ARG A 288 24.88 16.35 2.98
N LYS A 289 24.85 17.43 3.78
CA LYS A 289 25.84 17.72 4.83
C LYS A 289 25.99 16.63 5.89
N TYR A 290 24.95 15.82 6.14
CA TYR A 290 25.00 14.76 7.15
C TYR A 290 25.80 13.53 6.69
N TYR A 291 26.11 13.47 5.39
CA TYR A 291 26.83 12.34 4.77
C TYR A 291 28.14 12.81 4.12
N ILE A 292 28.62 14.00 4.46
CA ILE A 292 29.95 14.47 4.07
C ILE A 292 30.96 14.00 5.11
N GLU A 293 31.92 13.20 4.69
CA GLU A 293 33.07 12.79 5.50
C GLU A 293 34.34 13.28 4.81
N ASN A 294 35.22 13.99 5.54
CA ASN A 294 36.46 14.55 4.99
C ASN A 294 36.26 15.42 3.73
N GLY A 295 35.14 16.14 3.64
CA GLY A 295 34.80 17.00 2.51
C GLY A 295 34.20 16.26 1.30
N GLU A 296 34.10 14.93 1.34
CA GLU A 296 33.51 14.12 0.27
C GLU A 296 32.12 13.59 0.69
N TYR A 297 31.12 13.80 -0.16
CA TYR A 297 29.79 13.22 0.04
C TYR A 297 29.82 11.71 -0.21
N ALA A 298 29.33 10.94 0.76
CA ALA A 298 29.27 9.47 0.72
C ALA A 298 30.62 8.84 0.34
N GLY A 299 31.74 9.41 0.81
CA GLY A 299 33.09 9.08 0.33
C GLY A 299 33.53 7.61 0.53
N LYS A 300 32.80 6.81 1.30
CA LYS A 300 33.04 5.37 1.49
C LYS A 300 32.08 4.47 0.72
N ASN A 301 31.01 5.01 0.15
CA ASN A 301 29.91 4.24 -0.44
C ASN A 301 29.76 4.58 -1.93
N ALA A 302 29.11 3.68 -2.67
CA ALA A 302 28.71 3.95 -4.04
C ALA A 302 27.62 5.03 -4.05
N VAL A 303 27.69 5.93 -5.03
CA VAL A 303 26.62 6.88 -5.35
C VAL A 303 26.02 6.47 -6.68
N TYR A 304 24.71 6.26 -6.72
CA TYR A 304 24.03 5.84 -7.94
C TYR A 304 23.81 7.02 -8.90
N ARG A 305 23.70 6.73 -10.19
CA ARG A 305 23.20 7.68 -11.19
C ARG A 305 21.68 7.60 -11.25
N LEU A 306 21.07 8.77 -11.35
CA LEU A 306 19.63 8.89 -11.48
C LEU A 306 19.26 9.14 -12.96
N ARG A 307 18.38 8.32 -13.53
CA ARG A 307 17.96 8.42 -14.94
C ARG A 307 16.43 8.40 -15.07
N PRO A 308 15.82 9.05 -16.06
CA PRO A 308 14.38 8.90 -16.28
C PRO A 308 14.06 7.47 -16.70
N MET A 309 12.95 6.91 -16.20
CA MET A 309 12.50 5.56 -16.56
C MET A 309 12.31 5.45 -18.09
N PRO A 310 13.01 4.52 -18.77
CA PRO A 310 12.82 4.29 -20.19
C PRO A 310 11.45 3.68 -20.47
N LYS A 311 10.94 3.91 -21.68
CA LYS A 311 9.70 3.26 -22.12
C LYS A 311 9.96 1.77 -22.46
N PRO A 312 8.97 0.87 -22.26
CA PRO A 312 9.13 -0.56 -22.53
C PRO A 312 9.52 -0.87 -23.99
N GLU A 313 9.21 0.00 -24.95
CA GLU A 313 9.60 -0.21 -26.35
C GLU A 313 11.12 -0.24 -26.57
N LYS A 314 11.92 0.35 -25.66
CA LYS A 314 13.38 0.28 -25.72
C LYS A 314 13.94 -1.12 -25.50
N ALA A 315 13.18 -2.04 -24.89
CA ALA A 315 13.58 -3.44 -24.75
C ALA A 315 13.71 -4.17 -26.11
N GLY A 316 13.14 -3.61 -27.18
CA GLY A 316 13.29 -4.15 -28.53
C GLY A 316 12.67 -5.56 -28.66
N SER A 317 13.50 -6.54 -29.05
CA SER A 317 13.08 -7.94 -29.20
C SER A 317 13.05 -8.73 -27.89
N ASP A 318 13.53 -8.17 -26.78
CA ASP A 318 13.48 -8.82 -25.47
C ASP A 318 12.06 -8.70 -24.86
N LEU A 319 11.24 -9.71 -25.12
CA LEU A 319 9.85 -9.75 -24.66
C LEU A 319 9.73 -9.92 -23.14
N VAL A 320 10.73 -10.52 -22.49
CA VAL A 320 10.72 -10.73 -21.03
C VAL A 320 10.97 -9.39 -20.35
N LEU A 321 12.04 -8.70 -20.73
CA LEU A 321 12.35 -7.37 -20.24
C LEU A 321 11.22 -6.37 -20.55
N LYS A 322 10.66 -6.42 -21.78
CA LYS A 322 9.54 -5.55 -22.14
C LYS A 322 8.35 -5.74 -21.20
N LYS A 323 7.98 -6.99 -20.92
CA LYS A 323 6.85 -7.33 -20.05
C LYS A 323 7.11 -6.91 -18.60
N ASP A 324 8.33 -7.09 -18.11
CA ASP A 324 8.76 -6.58 -16.80
C ASP A 324 8.59 -5.06 -16.72
N MET A 325 9.16 -4.32 -17.67
CA MET A 325 9.06 -2.85 -17.74
C MET A 325 7.61 -2.33 -17.87
N GLU A 326 6.72 -3.06 -18.53
CA GLU A 326 5.30 -2.70 -18.66
C GLU A 326 4.57 -2.64 -17.31
N GLY A 327 5.04 -3.38 -16.30
CA GLY A 327 4.52 -3.33 -14.93
C GLY A 327 4.83 -2.02 -14.20
N TYR A 328 5.92 -1.35 -14.59
CA TYR A 328 6.47 -0.20 -13.87
C TYR A 328 6.38 1.13 -14.63
N SER A 329 6.38 1.07 -15.97
CA SER A 329 6.32 2.28 -16.79
C SER A 329 4.89 2.77 -16.99
N GLN A 330 4.60 4.00 -16.56
CA GLN A 330 3.34 4.66 -16.92
C GLN A 330 3.26 5.06 -18.40
N LYS A 331 2.15 4.66 -19.06
CA LYS A 331 1.87 5.02 -20.46
C LYS A 331 1.56 6.51 -20.63
N THR A 332 0.83 7.12 -19.69
CA THR A 332 0.41 8.52 -19.73
C THR A 332 1.17 9.35 -18.70
N TRP A 333 2.37 9.82 -19.07
CA TRP A 333 3.32 10.41 -18.11
C TRP A 333 3.52 11.93 -18.25
N PRO A 334 3.65 12.67 -17.13
CA PRO A 334 2.92 12.46 -15.86
C PRO A 334 1.41 12.68 -16.03
N ILE A 335 0.62 12.06 -15.13
CA ILE A 335 -0.80 12.39 -14.95
C ILE A 335 -0.90 13.67 -14.11
N VAL A 336 -1.72 14.63 -14.54
CA VAL A 336 -1.93 15.90 -13.82
C VAL A 336 -3.37 15.98 -13.36
N LYS A 337 -3.58 16.14 -12.04
CA LYS A 337 -4.91 16.27 -11.42
C LYS A 337 -5.08 17.63 -10.73
N GLU A 338 -6.34 18.04 -10.55
CA GLU A 338 -6.73 19.28 -9.88
C GLU A 338 -7.16 19.01 -8.44
N GLU A 339 -6.75 19.86 -7.48
CA GLU A 339 -6.95 19.68 -6.04
C GLU A 339 -8.42 19.69 -5.57
N SER A 340 -9.36 20.20 -6.36
CA SER A 340 -10.74 20.53 -5.92
C SER A 340 -11.56 19.38 -5.34
N TYR A 341 -11.30 18.13 -5.74
CA TYR A 341 -11.89 16.92 -5.14
C TYR A 341 -10.87 15.82 -4.86
N SER A 342 -9.61 16.00 -5.29
CA SER A 342 -8.63 14.92 -5.34
C SER A 342 -7.54 14.97 -4.28
N PHE A 343 -7.54 15.94 -3.36
CA PHE A 343 -6.53 15.98 -2.30
C PHE A 343 -6.66 14.79 -1.36
N LEU A 344 -7.86 14.53 -0.83
CA LEU A 344 -8.11 13.35 0.00
C LEU A 344 -7.94 12.06 -0.79
N ASP A 345 -8.46 11.99 -2.02
CA ASP A 345 -8.26 10.84 -2.91
C ASP A 345 -6.77 10.58 -3.19
N PHE A 346 -5.94 11.60 -3.36
CA PHE A 346 -4.50 11.45 -3.56
C PHE A 346 -3.82 10.79 -2.34
N PHE A 347 -4.37 10.99 -1.13
CA PHE A 347 -3.91 10.33 0.07
C PHE A 347 -4.61 8.99 0.36
N GLU A 348 -5.86 8.77 -0.10
CA GLU A 348 -6.73 7.66 0.32
C GLU A 348 -7.12 6.64 -0.79
N SER A 349 -6.99 6.97 -2.08
CA SER A 349 -7.89 6.42 -3.14
C SER A 349 -7.68 5.01 -3.70
N GLU A 350 -6.65 4.25 -3.36
CA GLU A 350 -6.55 2.85 -3.86
C GLU A 350 -7.19 1.80 -2.93
N GLN A 351 -7.65 2.17 -1.73
CA GLN A 351 -7.72 1.23 -0.62
C GLN A 351 -9.13 0.82 -0.18
N VAL A 352 -10.13 1.69 -0.33
CA VAL A 352 -11.48 1.45 0.22
C VAL A 352 -12.23 0.35 -0.54
N ILE A 353 -12.24 0.38 -1.88
CA ILE A 353 -12.99 -0.60 -2.69
C ILE A 353 -12.42 -2.03 -2.52
N LYS A 354 -11.09 -2.16 -2.41
CA LYS A 354 -10.45 -3.46 -2.16
C LYS A 354 -10.67 -3.98 -0.74
N SER A 355 -11.20 -3.17 0.17
CA SER A 355 -11.52 -3.54 1.55
C SER A 355 -12.95 -4.04 1.72
N PHE A 356 -13.67 -4.39 0.65
CA PHE A 356 -14.95 -5.10 0.74
C PHE A 356 -14.76 -6.58 0.42
N ALA A 357 -15.49 -7.45 1.10
CA ALA A 357 -15.56 -8.87 0.77
C ALA A 357 -17.00 -9.32 0.64
N PHE A 358 -17.32 -9.98 -0.47
CA PHE A 358 -18.63 -10.52 -0.77
C PHE A 358 -18.53 -12.04 -0.88
N SER A 359 -19.40 -12.75 -0.16
CA SER A 359 -19.36 -14.21 -0.08
C SER A 359 -20.76 -14.82 -0.13
N TYR A 360 -20.83 -16.01 -0.71
CA TYR A 360 -21.90 -16.95 -0.45
C TYR A 360 -21.67 -17.55 0.93
N ARG A 361 -22.71 -17.62 1.77
CA ARG A 361 -22.68 -18.18 3.12
C ARG A 361 -23.66 -19.34 3.22
N ASN A 362 -23.21 -20.46 3.74
CA ASN A 362 -24.04 -21.59 4.15
C ASN A 362 -23.89 -21.78 5.66
N ASP A 363 -25.02 -21.82 6.36
CA ASP A 363 -25.09 -21.96 7.81
C ASP A 363 -26.02 -23.12 8.12
N ASN A 364 -25.41 -24.27 8.39
CA ASN A 364 -26.10 -25.53 8.62
C ASN A 364 -27.17 -25.86 7.55
N GLY A 365 -26.84 -25.68 6.28
CA GLY A 365 -27.72 -25.93 5.14
C GLY A 365 -28.53 -24.72 4.67
N ILE A 366 -28.62 -23.64 5.46
CA ILE A 366 -29.32 -22.41 5.05
C ILE A 366 -28.37 -21.54 4.24
N SER A 367 -28.74 -21.30 2.98
CA SER A 367 -27.96 -20.51 2.04
C SER A 367 -28.24 -19.01 2.17
N GLY A 368 -27.23 -18.19 1.90
CA GLY A 368 -27.32 -16.74 1.96
C GLY A 368 -26.11 -16.02 1.37
N ILE A 369 -26.05 -14.72 1.59
CA ILE A 369 -24.95 -13.84 1.19
C ILE A 369 -24.38 -13.14 2.41
N SER A 370 -23.07 -12.90 2.42
CA SER A 370 -22.40 -12.10 3.44
C SER A 370 -21.50 -11.05 2.81
N LEU A 371 -21.52 -9.85 3.42
CA LEU A 371 -20.68 -8.71 3.08
C LEU A 371 -19.85 -8.32 4.30
N ALA A 372 -18.53 -8.30 4.16
CA ALA A 372 -17.62 -7.72 5.14
C ALA A 372 -16.99 -6.43 4.63
N PHE A 373 -16.88 -5.42 5.49
CA PHE A 373 -16.42 -4.07 5.12
C PHE A 373 -15.79 -3.33 6.31
N PRO A 374 -15.00 -2.26 6.08
CA PRO A 374 -14.24 -1.59 7.13
C PRO A 374 -15.11 -1.14 8.32
N LEU A 375 -14.57 -1.24 9.54
CA LEU A 375 -15.32 -0.88 10.75
C LEU A 375 -15.85 0.56 10.72
N LEU A 376 -15.02 1.50 10.27
CA LEU A 376 -15.35 2.92 10.19
C LEU A 376 -15.87 3.33 8.79
N ILE A 377 -16.43 2.38 8.02
CA ILE A 377 -16.98 2.52 6.66
C ILE A 377 -15.92 2.88 5.59
N VAL A 378 -15.00 3.80 5.90
CA VAL A 378 -13.93 4.29 5.02
C VAL A 378 -12.53 3.93 5.53
N LYS A 379 -12.38 3.53 6.79
CA LYS A 379 -11.08 3.19 7.39
C LYS A 379 -11.13 1.84 8.12
N ASN A 380 -10.14 1.01 7.82
CA ASN A 380 -9.92 -0.25 8.52
C ASN A 380 -9.38 0.03 9.94
N VAL A 381 -9.80 -0.77 10.92
CA VAL A 381 -9.29 -0.68 12.29
C VAL A 381 -8.37 -1.86 12.54
N GLU A 382 -7.07 -1.57 12.59
CA GLU A 382 -6.03 -2.50 12.99
C GLU A 382 -5.99 -2.60 14.52
N MET A 383 -5.87 -3.80 15.07
CA MET A 383 -5.78 -4.00 16.52
C MET A 383 -4.31 -4.03 16.95
N PRO A 384 -3.79 -2.95 17.59
CA PRO A 384 -2.35 -2.78 17.77
C PRO A 384 -1.69 -3.79 18.72
N ILE A 385 -2.45 -4.40 19.64
CA ILE A 385 -1.89 -5.31 20.67
C ILE A 385 -1.85 -6.77 20.19
N ILE A 386 -2.92 -7.24 19.55
CA ILE A 386 -3.06 -8.65 19.12
C ILE A 386 -2.81 -8.83 17.62
N GLY A 387 -2.53 -7.74 16.90
CA GLY A 387 -2.53 -7.74 15.44
C GLY A 387 -3.92 -7.95 14.85
N GLY A 388 -4.02 -7.95 13.53
CA GLY A 388 -5.25 -8.21 12.80
C GLY A 388 -6.18 -7.02 12.66
N TRP A 389 -7.34 -7.33 12.11
CA TRP A 389 -8.30 -6.37 11.58
C TRP A 389 -9.67 -6.61 12.17
N LEU A 390 -10.31 -5.53 12.60
CA LEU A 390 -11.71 -5.52 13.01
C LEU A 390 -12.56 -4.92 11.90
N VAL A 391 -13.56 -5.67 11.44
CA VAL A 391 -14.44 -5.28 10.33
C VAL A 391 -15.90 -5.54 10.67
N ASN A 392 -16.79 -4.81 10.00
CA ASN A 392 -18.22 -5.12 10.02
C ASN A 392 -18.48 -6.31 9.10
N ARG A 393 -19.35 -7.24 9.52
CA ARG A 393 -19.89 -8.29 8.67
C ARG A 393 -21.40 -8.32 8.81
N ILE A 394 -22.09 -8.11 7.70
CA ILE A 394 -23.53 -8.34 7.57
C ILE A 394 -23.78 -9.58 6.72
N TYR A 395 -24.88 -10.28 6.99
CA TYR A 395 -25.34 -11.35 6.12
C TYR A 395 -26.85 -11.46 6.13
N ALA A 396 -27.38 -12.03 5.05
CA ALA A 396 -28.78 -12.38 4.93
C ALA A 396 -28.91 -13.79 4.36
N GLN A 397 -29.80 -14.58 4.92
CA GLN A 397 -29.96 -16.02 4.69
C GLN A 397 -31.44 -16.37 4.47
N ASP A 398 -31.67 -17.61 4.03
CA ASP A 398 -32.95 -18.13 3.55
C ASP A 398 -33.33 -17.61 2.15
N VAL A 399 -34.21 -18.34 1.46
CA VAL A 399 -34.70 -18.06 0.09
C VAL A 399 -35.26 -16.64 -0.05
N TYR A 400 -35.75 -16.07 1.05
CA TYR A 400 -36.32 -14.73 1.09
C TYR A 400 -35.45 -13.69 1.82
N PHE A 401 -34.20 -14.03 2.19
CA PHE A 401 -33.30 -13.13 2.93
C PHE A 401 -33.91 -12.59 4.23
N ARG A 402 -34.71 -13.45 4.88
CA ARG A 402 -35.47 -13.11 6.09
C ARG A 402 -34.59 -13.13 7.33
N ASP A 403 -33.68 -14.10 7.38
CA ASP A 403 -32.74 -14.26 8.47
C ASP A 403 -31.56 -13.34 8.21
N GLN A 404 -31.24 -12.47 9.15
CA GLN A 404 -30.24 -11.42 8.99
C GLN A 404 -29.30 -11.41 10.18
N GLY A 405 -28.04 -11.09 9.95
CA GLY A 405 -27.09 -10.95 11.04
C GLY A 405 -26.15 -9.77 10.83
N PHE A 406 -25.74 -9.18 11.95
CA PHE A 406 -24.68 -8.20 12.02
C PHE A 406 -23.65 -8.68 13.04
N SER A 407 -22.38 -8.64 12.67
CA SER A 407 -21.29 -9.07 13.53
C SER A 407 -20.05 -8.23 13.33
N PHE A 408 -19.26 -8.10 14.39
CA PHE A 408 -17.88 -7.67 14.30
C PHE A 408 -17.03 -8.92 14.02
N LEU A 409 -16.30 -8.88 12.91
CA LEU A 409 -15.37 -9.93 12.50
C LEU A 409 -13.95 -9.47 12.77
N TYR A 410 -13.22 -10.27 13.51
CA TYR A 410 -11.78 -10.15 13.72
C TYR A 410 -11.04 -11.21 12.90
N THR A 411 -10.00 -10.80 12.19
CA THR A 411 -9.11 -11.69 11.43
C THR A 411 -7.66 -11.22 11.51
N ASN A 412 -6.71 -12.15 11.70
CA ASN A 412 -5.29 -11.82 11.92
C ASN A 412 -4.62 -11.14 10.72
N SER A 413 -5.00 -11.53 9.51
CA SER A 413 -4.47 -10.95 8.28
C SER A 413 -5.59 -10.71 7.26
N ALA A 414 -5.41 -9.67 6.46
CA ALA A 414 -6.25 -9.38 5.31
C ALA A 414 -5.63 -9.87 3.99
N SER A 415 -4.61 -10.72 4.02
CA SER A 415 -4.01 -11.33 2.82
C SER A 415 -3.40 -12.72 3.00
N GLY A 416 -3.24 -13.18 4.24
CA GLY A 416 -2.69 -14.48 4.59
C GLY A 416 -3.40 -15.63 3.90
N PHE A 417 -2.62 -16.65 3.54
CA PHE A 417 -3.14 -17.88 2.93
C PHE A 417 -4.10 -18.61 3.88
N MET A 418 -3.76 -18.66 5.17
CA MET A 418 -4.57 -19.31 6.20
C MET A 418 -4.52 -18.50 7.49
N ASP A 419 -5.69 -18.19 8.05
CA ASP A 419 -5.81 -17.44 9.30
C ASP A 419 -6.98 -17.94 10.14
N SER A 420 -6.87 -17.85 11.46
CA SER A 420 -8.03 -17.92 12.33
C SER A 420 -8.84 -16.64 12.26
N TYR A 421 -10.15 -16.74 12.47
CA TYR A 421 -11.01 -15.60 12.66
C TYR A 421 -11.99 -15.85 13.81
N ILE A 422 -12.42 -14.78 14.46
CA ILE A 422 -13.52 -14.78 15.43
C ILE A 422 -14.53 -13.71 15.04
N SER A 423 -15.80 -13.98 15.23
CA SER A 423 -16.88 -13.03 15.00
C SER A 423 -17.86 -13.05 16.16
N ALA A 424 -18.34 -11.89 16.58
CA ALA A 424 -19.36 -11.77 17.60
C ALA A 424 -20.40 -10.72 17.17
N GLY A 425 -21.68 -11.01 17.39
CA GLY A 425 -22.76 -10.18 16.86
C GLY A 425 -24.15 -10.59 17.29
N VAL A 426 -25.12 -10.14 16.50
CA VAL A 426 -26.54 -10.40 16.69
C VAL A 426 -27.15 -10.99 15.43
N GLU A 427 -28.04 -11.96 15.61
CA GLU A 427 -28.84 -12.60 14.59
C GLU A 427 -30.31 -12.29 14.79
N PHE A 428 -31.02 -12.09 13.69
CA PHE A 428 -32.45 -11.86 13.62
C PHE A 428 -33.07 -12.97 12.77
N ASN A 429 -33.58 -14.01 13.44
CA ASN A 429 -34.24 -15.14 12.81
C ASN A 429 -35.73 -14.84 12.66
N ARG A 430 -36.28 -14.99 11.46
CA ARG A 430 -37.68 -14.65 11.19
C ARG A 430 -38.49 -15.86 10.74
N SER A 431 -39.36 -16.32 11.62
CA SER A 431 -40.28 -17.43 11.39
C SER A 431 -41.72 -16.94 11.18
N GLU A 432 -42.53 -17.71 10.45
CA GLU A 432 -43.96 -17.49 10.35
C GLU A 432 -44.68 -18.39 11.37
N GLU A 433 -45.33 -17.78 12.34
CA GLU A 433 -46.24 -18.48 13.25
C GLU A 433 -47.68 -18.21 12.82
N LYS A 434 -48.51 -19.25 12.77
CA LYS A 434 -49.94 -19.09 12.51
C LYS A 434 -50.65 -18.80 13.82
N ASP A 435 -51.35 -17.66 13.89
CA ASP A 435 -52.25 -17.38 15.00
C ASP A 435 -53.44 -18.37 14.99
N SER A 436 -54.18 -18.43 16.08
CA SER A 436 -55.45 -19.13 16.29
C SER A 436 -56.47 -18.94 15.15
N LEU A 437 -56.40 -17.82 14.42
CA LEU A 437 -57.23 -17.49 13.25
C LEU A 437 -56.60 -17.86 11.89
N GLN A 438 -55.53 -18.66 11.88
CA GLN A 438 -54.71 -19.04 10.70
C GLN A 438 -54.03 -17.87 9.95
N ASN A 439 -54.02 -16.67 10.53
CA ASN A 439 -53.26 -15.56 9.97
C ASN A 439 -51.77 -15.78 10.22
N ALA A 440 -50.95 -15.71 9.17
CA ALA A 440 -49.51 -15.79 9.28
C ALA A 440 -48.96 -14.51 9.94
N LYS A 441 -48.38 -14.65 11.12
CA LYS A 441 -47.68 -13.59 11.84
C LYS A 441 -46.18 -13.84 11.73
N LEU A 442 -45.44 -12.83 11.31
CA LEU A 442 -43.98 -12.90 11.29
C LEU A 442 -43.45 -12.63 12.70
N ILE A 443 -42.68 -13.57 13.24
CA ILE A 443 -42.01 -13.44 14.53
C ILE A 443 -40.53 -13.26 14.27
N THR A 444 -39.90 -12.38 15.04
CA THR A 444 -38.44 -12.15 14.97
C THR A 444 -37.83 -12.54 16.30
N GLU A 445 -36.99 -13.56 16.27
CA GLU A 445 -36.14 -13.97 17.39
C GLU A 445 -34.79 -13.28 17.23
N THR A 446 -34.27 -12.71 18.31
CA THR A 446 -32.98 -12.02 18.31
C THR A 446 -32.02 -12.74 19.25
N ASP A 447 -30.93 -13.25 18.69
CA ASP A 447 -29.94 -14.02 19.43
C ASP A 447 -28.57 -13.37 19.35
N PHE A 448 -27.80 -13.46 20.43
CA PHE A 448 -26.37 -13.25 20.35
C PHE A 448 -25.74 -14.40 19.56
N ALA A 449 -24.82 -14.09 18.65
CA ALA A 449 -24.12 -15.09 17.85
C ALA A 449 -22.61 -14.90 17.96
N MET A 450 -21.89 -16.01 18.18
CA MET A 450 -20.44 -16.06 18.16
C MET A 450 -19.97 -17.13 17.18
N GLU A 451 -18.97 -16.80 16.36
CA GLU A 451 -18.42 -17.68 15.34
C GLU A 451 -16.90 -17.72 15.49
N LEU A 452 -16.31 -18.91 15.44
CA LEU A 452 -14.87 -19.13 15.42
C LEU A 452 -14.54 -20.04 14.24
N GLY A 453 -13.50 -19.74 13.48
CA GLY A 453 -13.16 -20.57 12.34
C GLY A 453 -11.79 -20.32 11.74
N LEU A 454 -11.57 -21.00 10.62
CA LEU A 454 -10.41 -20.85 9.76
C LEU A 454 -10.84 -20.23 8.44
N LYS A 455 -9.99 -19.35 7.94
CA LYS A 455 -10.10 -18.72 6.64
C LYS A 455 -8.94 -19.20 5.78
N PHE A 456 -9.23 -19.58 4.55
CA PHE A 456 -8.26 -19.89 3.50
C PHE A 456 -8.41 -18.92 2.34
N ARG A 457 -7.30 -18.51 1.73
CA ARG A 457 -7.32 -17.55 0.63
C ARG A 457 -6.25 -17.81 -0.40
N ALA A 458 -6.57 -17.53 -1.65
CA ALA A 458 -5.61 -17.46 -2.73
C ALA A 458 -5.74 -16.15 -3.50
N ASN A 459 -4.60 -15.67 -4.01
CA ASN A 459 -4.60 -14.67 -5.07
C ASN A 459 -4.88 -15.37 -6.41
N ILE A 460 -5.98 -15.01 -7.05
CA ILE A 460 -6.42 -15.66 -8.29
C ILE A 460 -5.95 -14.94 -9.55
N LYS A 461 -5.35 -13.75 -9.44
CA LYS A 461 -4.93 -12.91 -10.58
C LYS A 461 -3.98 -13.64 -11.53
N TYR A 462 -3.13 -14.50 -10.98
CA TYR A 462 -2.15 -15.29 -11.72
C TYR A 462 -2.53 -16.77 -11.87
N SER A 463 -3.79 -17.11 -11.57
CA SER A 463 -4.30 -18.49 -11.63
C SER A 463 -5.17 -18.72 -12.89
N PRO A 464 -5.52 -19.98 -13.21
CA PRO A 464 -6.55 -20.28 -14.22
C PRO A 464 -7.91 -19.62 -13.95
N LEU A 465 -8.17 -19.22 -12.70
CA LEU A 465 -9.40 -18.53 -12.27
C LEU A 465 -9.33 -17.00 -12.40
N LYS A 466 -8.34 -16.44 -13.10
CA LYS A 466 -8.16 -14.99 -13.27
C LYS A 466 -9.39 -14.24 -13.81
N PHE A 467 -10.33 -14.92 -14.48
CA PHE A 467 -11.58 -14.28 -14.93
C PHE A 467 -12.46 -13.81 -13.77
N LEU A 468 -12.29 -14.38 -12.57
CA LEU A 468 -12.95 -13.94 -11.33
C LEU A 468 -12.29 -12.69 -10.71
N SER A 469 -11.11 -12.28 -11.21
CA SER A 469 -10.38 -11.11 -10.68
C SER A 469 -11.04 -9.76 -11.01
N VAL A 470 -12.11 -9.77 -11.81
CA VAL A 470 -12.95 -8.58 -12.09
C VAL A 470 -13.58 -8.03 -10.81
N ILE A 471 -13.89 -8.89 -9.84
CA ILE A 471 -14.51 -8.50 -8.57
C ILE A 471 -13.43 -8.20 -7.52
N SER A 472 -12.46 -9.11 -7.38
CA SER A 472 -11.32 -8.94 -6.48
C SER A 472 -10.21 -9.90 -6.89
N ASP A 473 -8.95 -9.46 -6.72
CA ASP A 473 -7.78 -10.31 -6.94
C ASP A 473 -7.69 -11.47 -5.93
N PHE A 474 -8.44 -11.39 -4.83
CA PHE A 474 -8.44 -12.37 -3.75
C PHE A 474 -9.77 -13.10 -3.63
N TRP A 475 -9.69 -14.42 -3.53
CA TRP A 475 -10.82 -15.29 -3.26
C TRP A 475 -10.48 -16.28 -2.17
N GLY A 476 -11.47 -16.68 -1.39
CA GLY A 476 -11.25 -17.54 -0.24
C GLY A 476 -12.45 -18.32 0.21
N VAL A 477 -12.20 -19.16 1.20
CA VAL A 477 -13.15 -20.01 1.89
C VAL A 477 -13.04 -19.76 3.39
N ARG A 478 -14.16 -19.61 4.09
CA ARG A 478 -14.19 -19.67 5.56
C ARG A 478 -14.95 -20.91 6.00
N ILE A 479 -14.42 -21.57 7.01
CA ILE A 479 -15.05 -22.71 7.65
C ILE A 479 -15.04 -22.43 9.14
N GLY A 480 -16.20 -22.47 9.78
CA GLY A 480 -16.33 -22.09 11.17
C GLY A 480 -17.40 -22.86 11.93
N ILE A 481 -17.35 -22.71 13.24
CA ILE A 481 -18.35 -23.19 14.17
C ILE A 481 -19.02 -21.96 14.78
N LYS A 482 -20.34 -21.92 14.72
CA LYS A 482 -21.17 -20.84 15.24
C LYS A 482 -21.99 -21.33 16.42
N ASN A 483 -22.03 -20.53 17.48
CA ASN A 483 -22.92 -20.69 18.61
C ASN A 483 -23.93 -19.54 18.67
N THR A 484 -25.21 -19.85 18.84
CA THR A 484 -26.23 -18.88 19.24
C THR A 484 -26.45 -18.94 20.76
N GLY A 485 -26.68 -17.78 21.39
CA GLY A 485 -26.84 -17.63 22.83
C GLY A 485 -25.56 -17.17 23.56
N PHE A 486 -25.71 -16.30 24.57
CA PHE A 486 -24.59 -15.72 25.32
C PHE A 486 -24.16 -16.55 26.54
N THR A 487 -25.10 -16.95 27.39
CA THR A 487 -24.82 -17.69 28.65
C THR A 487 -25.01 -19.21 28.55
N SER A 488 -25.69 -19.68 27.51
CA SER A 488 -25.88 -21.10 27.23
C SER A 488 -25.69 -21.36 25.73
N ILE A 489 -25.03 -22.47 25.39
CA ILE A 489 -24.91 -22.94 24.02
C ILE A 489 -26.30 -23.42 23.60
N SER A 490 -27.04 -22.59 22.85
CA SER A 490 -28.41 -22.94 22.44
C SER A 490 -28.43 -23.74 21.15
N ARG A 491 -27.47 -23.48 20.25
CA ARG A 491 -27.32 -24.19 18.97
C ARG A 491 -25.91 -24.07 18.46
N LEU A 492 -25.32 -25.21 18.06
CA LEU A 492 -24.02 -25.27 17.40
C LEU A 492 -24.24 -25.52 15.90
N ASN A 493 -23.80 -24.60 15.05
CA ASN A 493 -23.91 -24.68 13.60
C ASN A 493 -22.52 -24.72 12.94
N TYR A 494 -22.43 -25.37 11.78
CA TYR A 494 -21.27 -25.28 10.91
C TYR A 494 -21.49 -24.22 9.84
N ILE A 495 -20.48 -23.37 9.66
CA ILE A 495 -20.46 -22.29 8.69
C ILE A 495 -19.50 -22.64 7.57
N PHE A 496 -19.94 -22.40 6.35
CA PHE A 496 -19.12 -22.45 5.15
C PHE A 496 -19.37 -21.19 4.33
N GLU A 497 -18.34 -20.38 4.08
CA GLU A 497 -18.41 -19.22 3.21
C GLU A 497 -17.42 -19.34 2.06
N VAL A 498 -17.81 -18.91 0.87
CA VAL A 498 -16.92 -18.80 -0.30
C VAL A 498 -17.16 -17.46 -0.96
N GLY A 499 -16.10 -16.70 -1.20
CA GLY A 499 -16.26 -15.35 -1.69
C GLY A 499 -15.02 -14.65 -2.20
N ALA A 500 -15.25 -13.46 -2.74
CA ALA A 500 -14.26 -12.53 -3.25
C ALA A 500 -13.98 -11.46 -2.18
N GLY A 501 -12.70 -11.12 -1.96
CA GLY A 501 -12.29 -10.04 -1.06
C GLY A 501 -11.16 -10.39 -0.11
N VAL A 502 -10.69 -9.35 0.59
CA VAL A 502 -9.54 -9.39 1.52
C VAL A 502 -9.92 -9.73 2.96
N TRP A 503 -11.19 -9.92 3.28
CA TRP A 503 -11.61 -10.33 4.62
C TRP A 503 -11.75 -11.81 4.76
#